data_AF-A0A1F9TKM1-F1
#
_entry.id   AF-A0A1F9TKM1-F1
#
_cell.length_a   1.000
_cell.length_b   1.000
_cell.length_c   1.000
_cell.angle_alpha   90.00
_cell.angle_beta   90.00
_cell.angle_gamma   90.00
#
_symmetry.space_group_name_H-M   'P 1'
#
loop_
_entity.id
_entity.type
_entity.pdbx_description
1 polymer ?
#
loop_
_entity_poly.entity_id
_entity_poly.type
_entity_poly.pdbx_seq_one_letter_code
_entity_poly.pdbx_strand_id
1 'polypeptide(L)'
;MKKILLAALIAVFASSGLLSASSLESLRRSSENIEVNTSGLKKKSAAAEKTGASDSGLKSRPATAQYEITPTPVNGFAELIRAILKLLFSPNGDIEIQNPSTQVPEVEGVMEDDQEEETYSEGQAYDPVDLSSLPQDPFQPPAQAQQPQQPQQPQQQGQPRVDIGGGQGDRIPDDLRRKAMEAFSANQGRIENKRYIGVVDFAQHSSRQRFWIIDLQTGAERAMRVAHGTGSDPDGDGFATRFSNVPNSKASSLGPYLTGALYTGKHGKSMRLHGLSSTNSNALSRAVVVHDSNYVREANVRQGRSFGCLAVANSEIAAVLASLRGGALIYAGLSNSEF
;
A
#
# COMPACT_ATOMS: atom_id res chain seq x y z
N MET A 1 -9.72 -20.73 -28.49
CA MET A 1 -9.02 -20.05 -27.38
C MET A 1 -9.85 -19.86 -26.09
N LYS A 2 -11.15 -20.22 -26.02
CA LYS A 2 -11.97 -20.06 -24.80
C LYS A 2 -12.07 -21.30 -23.88
N LYS A 3 -11.49 -22.46 -24.25
CA LYS A 3 -11.56 -23.69 -23.45
C LYS A 3 -10.29 -24.04 -22.65
N ILE A 4 -9.19 -23.31 -22.86
CA ILE A 4 -7.92 -23.51 -22.14
C ILE A 4 -7.92 -22.76 -20.79
N LEU A 5 -8.65 -21.65 -20.70
CA LEU A 5 -8.68 -20.78 -19.52
C LEU A 5 -9.46 -21.38 -18.32
N LEU A 6 -10.40 -22.29 -18.57
CA LEU A 6 -11.19 -22.93 -17.51
C LEU A 6 -10.44 -24.07 -16.81
N ALA A 7 -9.44 -24.67 -17.47
CA ALA A 7 -8.63 -25.74 -16.88
C ALA A 7 -7.60 -25.21 -15.86
N ALA A 8 -7.09 -23.98 -16.06
CA ALA A 8 -6.18 -23.35 -15.12
C ALA A 8 -6.86 -22.95 -13.79
N LEU A 9 -8.16 -22.65 -13.81
CA LEU A 9 -8.90 -22.22 -12.62
C LEU A 9 -9.26 -23.40 -11.68
N ILE A 10 -9.45 -24.59 -12.22
CA ILE A 10 -9.75 -25.80 -11.43
C ILE A 10 -8.47 -26.40 -10.83
N ALA A 11 -7.31 -26.18 -11.45
CA ALA A 11 -6.02 -26.65 -10.90
C ALA A 11 -5.55 -25.85 -9.67
N VAL A 12 -5.95 -24.58 -9.53
CA VAL A 12 -5.47 -23.72 -8.42
C VAL A 12 -6.27 -23.92 -7.11
N PHE A 13 -7.50 -24.45 -7.18
CA PHE A 13 -8.31 -24.70 -5.97
C PHE A 13 -8.20 -26.13 -5.40
N ALA A 14 -7.41 -27.03 -6.00
CA ALA A 14 -7.30 -28.42 -5.56
C ALA A 14 -5.93 -28.82 -4.98
N SER A 15 -5.00 -27.88 -4.74
CA SER A 15 -3.70 -28.20 -4.15
C SER A 15 -3.41 -27.39 -2.88
N SER A 16 -4.35 -27.41 -1.95
CA SER A 16 -4.07 -27.29 -0.52
C SER A 16 -3.97 -28.70 0.04
N GLY A 17 -2.86 -29.38 -0.21
CA GLY A 17 -2.62 -30.73 0.30
C GLY A 17 -1.31 -31.28 -0.23
N LEU A 18 -0.39 -31.62 0.67
CA LEU A 18 0.93 -32.20 0.39
C LEU A 18 0.88 -33.27 -0.71
N LEU A 19 1.68 -33.14 -1.77
CA LEU A 19 1.92 -34.22 -2.73
C LEU A 19 3.34 -34.79 -2.59
N SER A 20 3.41 -36.05 -2.17
CA SER A 20 4.56 -36.93 -2.32
C SER A 20 4.61 -37.50 -3.75
N ALA A 21 5.81 -37.83 -4.22
CA ALA A 21 6.13 -38.22 -5.61
C ALA A 21 5.35 -39.43 -6.15
N SER A 22 4.69 -40.23 -5.32
CA SER A 22 3.88 -41.38 -5.73
C SER A 22 2.51 -41.02 -6.34
N SER A 23 2.06 -39.76 -6.24
CA SER A 23 0.72 -39.33 -6.71
C SER A 23 0.67 -38.87 -8.17
N LEU A 24 1.81 -38.61 -8.81
CA LEU A 24 1.85 -38.20 -10.23
C LEU A 24 1.62 -39.37 -11.21
N GLU A 25 2.04 -40.59 -10.85
CA GLU A 25 1.90 -41.77 -11.71
C GLU A 25 0.45 -42.28 -11.77
N SER A 26 -0.33 -42.10 -10.69
CA SER A 26 -1.76 -42.41 -10.66
C SER A 26 -2.59 -41.45 -11.50
N LEU A 27 -2.16 -40.19 -11.61
CA LEU A 27 -2.83 -39.18 -12.44
C LEU A 27 -2.57 -39.41 -13.93
N ARG A 28 -1.37 -39.89 -14.30
CA ARG A 28 -1.02 -40.24 -15.69
C ARG A 28 -1.83 -41.43 -16.23
N ARG A 29 -2.12 -42.44 -15.39
CA ARG A 29 -2.95 -43.59 -15.79
C ARG A 29 -4.45 -43.27 -15.93
N SER A 30 -4.93 -42.23 -15.26
CA SER A 30 -6.36 -41.84 -15.29
C SER A 30 -6.74 -41.01 -16.52
N SER A 31 -5.78 -40.49 -17.30
CA SER A 31 -6.07 -39.65 -18.47
C SER A 31 -6.22 -40.41 -19.79
N GLU A 32 -5.92 -41.71 -19.85
CA GLU A 32 -5.97 -42.49 -21.10
C GLU A 32 -7.37 -43.03 -21.45
N ASN A 33 -8.39 -42.90 -20.59
CA ASN A 33 -9.73 -43.50 -20.81
C ASN A 33 -10.91 -42.56 -20.56
N ILE A 34 -10.89 -41.32 -21.07
CA ILE A 34 -12.08 -40.46 -21.06
C ILE A 34 -12.53 -40.16 -22.50
N GLU A 35 -13.54 -40.91 -22.96
CA GLU A 35 -14.25 -40.67 -24.20
C GLU A 35 -15.52 -39.85 -23.93
N VAL A 36 -15.70 -38.71 -24.61
CA VAL A 36 -16.82 -37.78 -24.38
C VAL A 36 -17.86 -37.93 -25.49
N ASN A 37 -19.07 -38.39 -25.14
CA ASN A 37 -20.20 -38.56 -26.05
C ASN A 37 -20.88 -37.21 -26.38
N THR A 38 -20.95 -36.84 -27.66
CA THR A 38 -21.51 -35.56 -28.13
C THR A 38 -22.89 -35.68 -28.82
N SER A 39 -23.67 -36.72 -28.54
CA SER A 39 -24.91 -37.02 -29.30
C SER A 39 -26.09 -36.04 -29.10
N GLY A 40 -25.98 -35.01 -28.27
CA GLY A 40 -27.10 -34.17 -27.85
C GLY A 40 -27.24 -32.79 -28.50
N LEU A 41 -26.30 -32.32 -29.34
CA LEU A 41 -26.29 -30.94 -29.81
C LEU A 41 -26.48 -30.84 -31.34
N LYS A 42 -27.73 -30.96 -31.81
CA LYS A 42 -28.14 -30.53 -33.16
C LYS A 42 -29.14 -29.37 -33.11
N LYS A 43 -28.58 -28.18 -33.41
CA LYS A 43 -29.06 -27.12 -34.33
C LYS A 43 -30.54 -27.20 -34.76
N LYS A 44 -31.36 -26.22 -34.36
CA LYS A 44 -32.60 -25.87 -35.05
C LYS A 44 -32.52 -24.43 -35.59
N SER A 45 -32.35 -24.32 -36.89
CA SER A 45 -32.79 -23.16 -37.68
C SER A 45 -33.21 -23.65 -39.06
N ALA A 46 -34.39 -23.19 -39.48
CA ALA A 46 -34.95 -23.14 -40.83
C ALA A 46 -36.10 -24.12 -41.18
N ALA A 47 -37.16 -23.47 -41.67
CA ALA A 47 -38.22 -23.88 -42.59
C ALA A 47 -39.36 -24.78 -42.08
N ALA A 48 -40.57 -24.21 -42.07
CA ALA A 48 -41.82 -24.94 -42.15
C ALA A 48 -42.66 -24.30 -43.28
N GLU A 49 -43.07 -25.11 -44.25
CA GLU A 49 -44.10 -24.78 -45.22
C GLU A 49 -45.31 -25.72 -45.06
N LYS A 50 -46.47 -25.09 -44.81
CA LYS A 50 -47.89 -25.39 -45.09
C LYS A 50 -48.50 -26.78 -44.92
N THR A 51 -49.65 -26.79 -44.22
CA THR A 51 -51.07 -27.09 -44.64
C THR A 51 -51.82 -27.56 -43.37
N GLY A 52 -53.09 -27.29 -43.05
CA GLY A 52 -54.21 -26.48 -43.52
C GLY A 52 -55.43 -26.79 -42.61
N ALA A 53 -56.40 -25.84 -42.50
CA ALA A 53 -57.75 -25.93 -41.87
C ALA A 53 -57.82 -26.14 -40.33
N SER A 54 -58.73 -25.56 -39.54
CA SER A 54 -59.88 -24.66 -39.70
C SER A 54 -60.38 -24.23 -38.30
N ASP A 55 -61.09 -23.10 -38.25
CA ASP A 55 -62.10 -22.70 -37.26
C ASP A 55 -61.69 -21.82 -36.05
N SER A 56 -62.70 -21.22 -35.43
CA SER A 56 -62.92 -19.79 -35.19
C SER A 56 -62.71 -19.29 -33.75
N GLY A 57 -62.66 -17.96 -33.56
CA GLY A 57 -63.24 -17.32 -32.37
C GLY A 57 -62.39 -16.39 -31.49
N LEU A 58 -62.48 -15.08 -31.77
CA LEU A 58 -62.59 -13.93 -30.84
C LEU A 58 -61.64 -13.70 -29.62
N LYS A 59 -61.10 -12.45 -29.62
CA LYS A 59 -61.04 -11.41 -28.54
C LYS A 59 -59.85 -11.32 -27.55
N SER A 60 -59.03 -10.28 -27.82
CA SER A 60 -58.64 -9.11 -26.99
C SER A 60 -57.71 -9.20 -25.74
N ARG A 61 -56.55 -8.51 -25.89
CA ARG A 61 -55.78 -7.58 -24.98
C ARG A 61 -55.10 -8.13 -23.69
N PRO A 62 -54.07 -7.42 -23.14
CA PRO A 62 -53.00 -6.63 -23.75
C PRO A 62 -51.58 -6.95 -23.18
N ALA A 63 -50.59 -6.22 -23.70
CA ALA A 63 -49.14 -6.32 -23.49
C ALA A 63 -48.63 -6.27 -22.04
N THR A 64 -47.53 -6.99 -21.80
CA THR A 64 -46.56 -6.71 -20.74
C THR A 64 -45.20 -6.44 -21.38
N ALA A 65 -44.60 -5.31 -20.98
CA ALA A 65 -43.34 -4.78 -21.48
C ALA A 65 -42.17 -5.73 -21.20
N GLN A 66 -41.32 -5.97 -22.20
CA GLN A 66 -40.03 -6.61 -22.01
C GLN A 66 -39.01 -5.55 -21.58
N TYR A 67 -38.52 -5.64 -20.34
CA TYR A 67 -37.28 -4.99 -19.93
C TYR A 67 -36.13 -5.89 -20.35
N GLU A 68 -35.39 -5.49 -21.39
CA GLU A 68 -34.16 -6.14 -21.80
C GLU A 68 -33.04 -5.65 -20.88
N ILE A 69 -32.66 -6.47 -19.89
CA ILE A 69 -31.48 -6.20 -19.05
C ILE A 69 -30.25 -6.59 -19.87
N THR A 70 -29.62 -5.60 -20.51
CA THR A 70 -28.26 -5.76 -21.01
C THR A 70 -27.29 -5.76 -19.82
N PRO A 71 -26.54 -6.84 -19.55
CA PRO A 71 -25.54 -6.81 -18.49
C PRO A 71 -24.39 -5.91 -18.93
N THR A 72 -24.23 -4.78 -18.25
CA THR A 72 -23.00 -3.98 -18.34
C THR A 72 -21.86 -4.74 -17.66
N PRO A 73 -20.68 -4.85 -18.29
CA PRO A 73 -19.54 -5.50 -17.66
C PRO A 73 -19.09 -4.67 -16.46
N VAL A 74 -19.11 -5.29 -15.27
CA VAL A 74 -18.51 -4.71 -14.06
C VAL A 74 -16.98 -4.74 -14.21
N ASN A 75 -16.40 -3.58 -14.52
CA ASN A 75 -14.96 -3.37 -14.74
C ASN A 75 -14.08 -3.85 -13.56
N GLY A 76 -14.64 -3.99 -12.35
CA GLY A 76 -13.89 -4.36 -11.14
C GLY A 76 -13.29 -5.77 -11.14
N PHE A 77 -13.97 -6.76 -11.74
CA PHE A 77 -13.47 -8.16 -11.69
C PHE A 77 -12.29 -8.39 -12.65
N ALA A 78 -12.30 -7.72 -13.80
CA ALA A 78 -11.20 -7.77 -14.76
C ALA A 78 -9.95 -7.04 -14.24
N GLU A 79 -10.13 -5.91 -13.56
CA GLU A 79 -9.04 -5.17 -12.92
C GLU A 79 -8.46 -5.92 -11.72
N LEU A 80 -9.29 -6.61 -10.92
CA LEU A 80 -8.82 -7.48 -9.83
C LEU A 80 -7.94 -8.63 -10.37
N ILE A 81 -8.36 -9.29 -11.46
CA ILE A 81 -7.57 -10.34 -12.10
C ILE A 81 -6.26 -9.79 -12.66
N ARG A 82 -6.27 -8.59 -13.26
CA ARG A 82 -5.06 -7.93 -13.75
C ARG A 82 -4.11 -7.54 -12.62
N ALA A 83 -4.62 -7.04 -11.49
CA ALA A 83 -3.80 -6.72 -10.32
C ALA A 83 -3.16 -7.98 -9.73
N ILE A 84 -3.91 -9.08 -9.62
CA ILE A 84 -3.39 -10.38 -9.15
C ILE A 84 -2.34 -10.95 -10.12
N LEU A 85 -2.56 -10.85 -11.45
CA LEU A 85 -1.59 -11.30 -12.45
C LEU A 85 -0.34 -10.41 -12.50
N LYS A 86 -0.47 -9.08 -12.39
CA LYS A 86 0.68 -8.18 -12.22
C LYS A 86 1.45 -8.54 -10.95
N LEU A 87 0.77 -8.85 -9.85
CA LEU A 87 1.43 -9.23 -8.59
C LEU A 87 2.19 -10.56 -8.68
N LEU A 88 1.61 -11.56 -9.32
CA LEU A 88 2.23 -12.89 -9.47
C LEU A 88 3.35 -12.93 -10.52
N PHE A 89 3.39 -11.97 -11.45
CA PHE A 89 4.30 -11.98 -12.60
C PHE A 89 5.12 -10.69 -12.81
N SER A 90 5.08 -9.70 -11.91
CA SER A 90 5.98 -8.53 -11.99
C SER A 90 7.40 -9.02 -11.68
N PRO A 91 8.35 -9.03 -12.63
CA PRO A 91 9.64 -9.69 -12.46
C PRO A 91 10.50 -9.08 -11.32
N ASN A 92 10.13 -7.89 -10.84
CA ASN A 92 10.98 -7.02 -10.02
C ASN A 92 10.36 -6.60 -8.67
N GLY A 93 9.19 -7.14 -8.29
CA GLY A 93 8.50 -6.76 -7.04
C GLY A 93 7.87 -5.35 -7.06
N ASP A 94 7.68 -4.77 -8.24
CA ASP A 94 6.93 -3.52 -8.41
C ASP A 94 5.44 -3.75 -8.17
N ILE A 95 4.83 -2.87 -7.37
CA ILE A 95 3.41 -2.89 -7.01
C ILE A 95 2.81 -1.58 -7.49
N GLU A 96 1.74 -1.66 -8.26
CA GLU A 96 0.98 -0.51 -8.72
C GLU A 96 -0.45 -0.68 -8.24
N ILE A 97 -0.96 0.33 -7.54
CA ILE A 97 -2.32 0.37 -7.03
C ILE A 97 -3.05 1.53 -7.70
N GLN A 98 -4.37 1.38 -7.84
CA GLN A 98 -5.20 2.51 -8.23
C GLN A 98 -5.30 3.48 -7.05
N ASN A 99 -5.38 4.78 -7.33
CA ASN A 99 -5.61 5.78 -6.30
C ASN A 99 -6.88 5.38 -5.52
N PRO A 100 -6.78 5.11 -4.20
CA PRO A 100 -7.91 4.63 -3.41
C PRO A 100 -9.03 5.67 -3.27
N SER A 101 -8.75 6.96 -3.56
CA SER A 101 -9.72 8.04 -3.52
C SER A 101 -10.02 8.58 -4.93
N THR A 102 -11.29 8.77 -5.24
CA THR A 102 -11.73 9.54 -6.41
C THR A 102 -11.66 11.05 -6.17
N GLN A 103 -11.37 11.49 -4.94
CA GLN A 103 -11.28 12.90 -4.57
C GLN A 103 -9.95 13.17 -3.83
N VAL A 104 -9.08 13.95 -4.48
CA VAL A 104 -7.88 14.50 -3.85
C VAL A 104 -8.32 15.45 -2.73
N PRO A 105 -7.78 15.34 -1.50
CA PRO A 105 -8.12 16.25 -0.43
C PRO A 105 -7.87 17.70 -0.86
N GLU A 106 -8.71 18.62 -0.41
CA GLU A 106 -8.45 20.05 -0.61
C GLU A 106 -7.22 20.44 0.22
N VAL A 107 -6.09 20.63 -0.47
CA VAL A 107 -4.79 20.95 0.12
C VAL A 107 -4.34 22.35 -0.30
N GLU A 108 -3.74 23.07 0.64
CA GLU A 108 -3.24 24.43 0.48
C GLU A 108 -1.86 24.41 -0.22
N GLY A 109 -1.85 24.12 -1.51
CA GLY A 109 -0.64 24.16 -2.33
C GLY A 109 0.28 22.96 -2.16
N VAL A 110 1.53 23.13 -2.62
CA VAL A 110 2.47 22.05 -2.90
C VAL A 110 3.83 22.37 -2.28
N MET A 111 4.45 21.39 -1.62
CA MET A 111 5.85 21.49 -1.18
C MET A 111 6.81 21.09 -2.30
N GLU A 112 8.01 21.66 -2.27
CA GLU A 112 9.12 21.26 -3.14
C GLU A 112 9.53 19.82 -2.87
N ASP A 113 9.95 19.11 -3.90
CA ASP A 113 10.48 17.76 -3.73
C ASP A 113 11.98 17.80 -3.41
N ASP A 114 12.49 16.66 -2.98
CA ASP A 114 13.92 16.43 -2.86
C ASP A 114 14.63 16.62 -4.21
N GLN A 115 15.81 17.23 -4.15
CA GLN A 115 16.67 17.52 -5.30
C GLN A 115 18.00 16.77 -5.23
N GLU A 116 18.29 16.07 -4.12
CA GLU A 116 19.58 15.46 -3.89
C GLU A 116 19.48 13.93 -3.86
N GLU A 117 20.38 13.26 -4.58
CA GLU A 117 20.48 11.80 -4.53
C GLU A 117 21.48 11.38 -3.42
N GLU A 118 21.01 10.50 -2.55
CA GLU A 118 21.85 9.74 -1.63
C GLU A 118 22.36 8.47 -2.30
N THR A 119 23.60 8.11 -1.98
CA THR A 119 24.23 6.89 -2.48
C THR A 119 24.65 6.02 -1.32
N TYR A 120 24.79 4.72 -1.55
CA TYR A 120 25.35 3.79 -0.59
C TYR A 120 26.44 2.96 -1.24
N SER A 121 27.59 2.87 -0.59
CA SER A 121 28.63 1.89 -0.89
C SER A 121 28.90 1.07 0.36
N GLU A 122 29.08 -0.24 0.19
CA GLU A 122 29.42 -1.12 1.32
C GLU A 122 30.75 -0.67 1.94
N GLY A 123 30.78 -0.58 3.28
CA GLY A 123 31.94 -0.07 4.01
C GLY A 123 32.12 1.46 3.98
N GLN A 124 31.21 2.23 3.38
CA GLN A 124 31.28 3.68 3.40
C GLN A 124 31.14 4.22 4.84
N ALA A 125 32.14 5.00 5.26
CA ALA A 125 32.10 5.72 6.53
C ALA A 125 31.26 7.00 6.42
N TYR A 126 30.53 7.30 7.48
CA TYR A 126 29.77 8.53 7.64
C TYR A 126 30.00 9.07 9.05
N ASP A 127 29.77 10.37 9.23
CA ASP A 127 29.83 10.98 10.54
C ASP A 127 28.70 10.39 11.41
N PRO A 128 29.02 9.79 12.58
CA PRO A 128 28.01 9.19 13.43
C PRO A 128 27.10 10.27 14.03
N VAL A 129 25.83 9.92 14.25
CA VAL A 129 24.94 10.78 15.04
C VAL A 129 25.37 10.75 16.50
N ASP A 130 25.56 11.92 17.10
CA ASP A 130 25.76 12.05 18.55
C ASP A 130 24.49 11.59 19.29
N LEU A 131 24.56 10.43 19.94
CA LEU A 131 23.44 9.84 20.67
C LEU A 131 22.99 10.67 21.87
N SER A 132 23.87 11.51 22.43
CA SER A 132 23.52 12.41 23.54
C SER A 132 22.63 13.58 23.08
N SER A 133 22.64 13.88 21.78
CA SER A 133 21.76 14.89 21.17
C SER A 133 20.33 14.39 20.90
N LEU A 134 20.06 13.10 21.13
CA LEU A 134 18.74 12.50 20.95
C LEU A 134 17.95 12.47 22.27
N PRO A 135 16.62 12.67 22.24
CA PRO A 135 15.80 12.63 23.45
C PRO A 135 15.84 11.25 24.13
N GLN A 136 15.75 11.25 25.46
CA GLN A 136 15.65 10.01 26.26
C GLN A 136 14.24 9.41 26.21
N ASP A 137 13.21 10.26 26.21
CA ASP A 137 11.81 9.88 26.05
C ASP A 137 11.28 10.47 24.72
N PRO A 138 11.17 9.66 23.66
CA PRO A 138 10.78 10.15 22.35
C PRO A 138 9.27 10.42 22.20
N PHE A 139 8.47 10.13 23.24
CA PHE A 139 7.03 10.41 23.26
C PHE A 139 6.70 11.71 24.00
N GLN A 140 7.69 12.39 24.57
CA GLN A 140 7.49 13.74 25.08
C GLN A 140 7.30 14.71 23.90
N PRO A 141 6.30 15.62 23.96
CA PRO A 141 6.22 16.72 23.01
C PRO A 141 7.55 17.47 22.99
N PRO A 142 8.02 17.95 21.83
CA PRO A 142 9.15 18.87 21.81
C PRO A 142 8.82 20.00 22.79
N ALA A 143 9.72 20.26 23.76
CA ALA A 143 9.59 21.42 24.62
C ALA A 143 9.33 22.60 23.69
N GLN A 144 8.14 23.21 23.79
CA GLN A 144 7.71 24.24 22.86
C GLN A 144 8.84 25.27 22.74
N ALA A 145 9.53 25.28 21.60
CA ALA A 145 10.30 26.45 21.23
C ALA A 145 9.27 27.58 21.27
N GLN A 146 9.45 28.53 22.17
CA GLN A 146 8.59 29.69 22.31
C GLN A 146 8.57 30.39 20.96
N GLN A 147 7.59 30.04 20.12
CA GLN A 147 7.31 30.81 18.93
C GLN A 147 6.85 32.18 19.44
N PRO A 148 7.45 33.29 19.00
CA PRO A 148 6.93 34.60 19.34
C PRO A 148 5.45 34.62 18.94
N GLN A 149 4.59 34.96 19.91
CA GLN A 149 3.15 35.04 19.72
C GLN A 149 2.87 35.91 18.48
N GLN A 150 2.41 35.28 17.40
CA GLN A 150 1.84 36.04 16.29
C GLN A 150 0.61 36.78 16.82
N PRO A 151 0.43 38.07 16.49
CA PRO A 151 -0.72 38.84 16.98
C PRO A 151 -2.02 38.13 16.62
N GLN A 152 -2.83 37.86 17.64
CA GLN A 152 -4.17 37.30 17.48
C GLN A 152 -4.99 38.22 16.57
N GLN A 153 -5.32 37.76 15.36
CA GLN A 153 -6.34 38.41 14.55
C GLN A 153 -7.71 38.24 15.22
N PRO A 154 -8.58 39.26 15.25
CA PRO A 154 -9.86 39.19 15.95
C PRO A 154 -10.74 38.07 15.42
N GLN A 155 -11.21 37.21 16.33
CA GLN A 155 -12.15 36.13 16.04
C GLN A 155 -13.45 36.70 15.45
N GLN A 156 -13.74 36.39 14.19
CA GLN A 156 -15.08 36.58 13.65
C GLN A 156 -16.00 35.47 14.19
N GLN A 157 -16.91 35.85 15.07
CA GLN A 157 -17.95 34.98 15.61
C GLN A 157 -19.07 34.80 14.58
N GLY A 158 -19.46 33.54 14.33
CA GLY A 158 -20.76 33.21 13.76
C GLY A 158 -20.75 32.47 12.43
N GLN A 159 -20.33 31.20 12.43
CA GLN A 159 -20.85 30.20 11.48
C GLN A 159 -21.07 28.86 12.21
N PRO A 160 -22.20 28.18 11.97
CA PRO A 160 -22.51 26.91 12.63
C PRO A 160 -21.48 25.85 12.22
N ARG A 161 -20.89 25.18 13.21
CA ARG A 161 -20.00 24.05 13.03
C ARG A 161 -20.78 22.96 12.29
N VAL A 162 -20.52 22.81 11.00
CA VAL A 162 -20.96 21.66 10.25
C VAL A 162 -20.16 20.48 10.79
N ASP A 163 -20.83 19.52 11.40
CA ASP A 163 -20.26 18.24 11.78
C ASP A 163 -19.83 17.49 10.50
N ILE A 164 -18.60 17.72 10.07
CA ILE A 164 -17.90 16.85 9.12
C ILE A 164 -17.38 15.67 9.91
N GLY A 165 -17.82 14.46 9.55
CA GLY A 165 -17.58 13.20 10.25
C GLY A 165 -16.14 13.03 10.75
N GLY A 166 -16.04 12.53 11.99
CA GLY A 166 -14.85 12.53 12.83
C GLY A 166 -13.63 11.76 12.30
N GLY A 167 -12.51 12.05 12.96
CA GLY A 167 -11.14 11.73 12.55
C GLY A 167 -10.81 10.25 12.45
N GLN A 168 -10.19 9.89 11.34
CA GLN A 168 -9.50 8.60 11.12
C GLN A 168 -7.97 8.78 10.96
N GLY A 169 -7.44 9.99 11.11
CA GLY A 169 -6.00 10.27 10.95
C GLY A 169 -5.14 10.01 12.19
N ASP A 170 -5.75 9.77 13.35
CA ASP A 170 -5.01 9.76 14.62
C ASP A 170 -4.60 8.35 15.08
N ARG A 171 -5.16 7.30 14.46
CA ARG A 171 -4.92 5.90 14.87
C ARG A 171 -4.51 5.05 13.68
N ILE A 172 -3.66 4.06 13.96
CA ILE A 172 -3.26 3.05 12.98
C ILE A 172 -4.49 2.19 12.61
N PRO A 173 -4.84 2.03 11.33
CA PRO A 173 -5.89 1.12 10.89
C PRO A 173 -5.66 -0.32 11.39
N ASP A 174 -6.73 -1.00 11.82
CA ASP A 174 -6.63 -2.30 12.50
C ASP A 174 -5.98 -3.38 11.64
N ASP A 175 -6.29 -3.41 10.34
CA ASP A 175 -5.68 -4.34 9.38
C ASP A 175 -4.18 -4.08 9.22
N LEU A 176 -3.78 -2.82 9.14
CA LEU A 176 -2.39 -2.41 9.03
C LEU A 176 -1.61 -2.72 10.31
N ARG A 177 -2.19 -2.45 11.48
CA ARG A 177 -1.61 -2.81 12.78
C ARG A 177 -1.39 -4.31 12.87
N ARG A 178 -2.38 -5.12 12.46
CA ARG A 178 -2.27 -6.58 12.45
C ARG A 178 -1.11 -7.03 11.55
N LYS A 179 -1.02 -6.53 10.32
CA LYS A 179 0.11 -6.83 9.40
C LYS A 179 1.47 -6.44 9.99
N ALA A 180 1.55 -5.27 10.63
CA ALA A 180 2.78 -4.82 11.29
C ALA A 180 3.20 -5.77 12.43
N MET A 181 2.25 -6.23 13.25
CA MET A 181 2.51 -7.19 14.33
C MET A 181 2.85 -8.60 13.81
N GLU A 182 2.23 -9.03 12.71
CA GLU A 182 2.60 -10.27 12.02
C GLU A 182 4.04 -10.20 11.50
N ALA A 183 4.42 -9.08 10.86
CA ALA A 183 5.77 -8.86 10.38
C ALA A 183 6.80 -8.77 11.53
N PHE A 184 6.44 -8.12 12.63
CA PHE A 184 7.25 -8.09 13.85
C PHE A 184 7.48 -9.48 14.43
N SER A 185 6.43 -10.31 14.47
CA SER A 185 6.50 -11.69 14.96
C SER A 185 7.36 -12.58 14.05
N ALA A 186 7.19 -12.46 12.73
CA ALA A 186 7.95 -13.23 11.74
C ALA A 186 9.45 -12.89 11.74
N ASN A 187 9.83 -11.69 12.18
CA ASN A 187 11.21 -11.21 12.16
C ASN A 187 11.86 -11.11 13.55
N GLN A 188 11.27 -11.69 14.60
CA GLN A 188 11.75 -11.59 16.00
C GLN A 188 13.24 -11.88 16.21
N GLY A 189 13.81 -12.79 15.43
CA GLY A 189 15.22 -13.17 15.52
C GLY A 189 16.19 -12.13 14.96
N ARG A 190 15.69 -11.11 14.24
CA ARG A 190 16.48 -10.03 13.61
C ARG A 190 16.29 -8.68 14.27
N ILE A 191 15.29 -8.55 15.15
CA ILE A 191 14.90 -7.31 15.81
C ILE A 191 15.63 -7.24 17.16
N GLU A 192 16.52 -6.26 17.30
CA GLU A 192 17.26 -5.99 18.53
C GLU A 192 16.47 -5.04 19.44
N ASN A 193 15.95 -3.95 18.89
CA ASN A 193 15.04 -3.05 19.59
C ASN A 193 13.60 -3.54 19.47
N LYS A 194 13.17 -4.29 20.49
CA LYS A 194 11.83 -4.87 20.59
C LYS A 194 10.81 -3.96 21.30
N ARG A 195 11.24 -2.78 21.76
CA ARG A 195 10.35 -1.84 22.45
C ARG A 195 9.50 -1.08 21.46
N TYR A 196 10.05 -0.70 20.32
CA TYR A 196 9.36 0.16 19.37
C TYR A 196 9.13 -0.52 18.03
N ILE A 197 8.03 -0.15 17.38
CA ILE A 197 7.74 -0.47 15.98
C ILE A 197 7.26 0.78 15.26
N GLY A 198 7.77 1.01 14.06
CA GLY A 198 7.26 2.02 13.13
C GLY A 198 6.20 1.43 12.20
N VAL A 199 5.14 2.18 11.89
CA VAL A 199 4.09 1.75 10.96
C VAL A 199 3.76 2.89 10.01
N VAL A 200 3.91 2.68 8.70
CA VAL A 200 3.60 3.65 7.64
C VAL A 200 2.40 3.15 6.82
N ASP A 201 1.42 4.02 6.62
CA ASP A 201 0.26 3.78 5.75
C ASP A 201 0.36 4.61 4.48
N PHE A 202 0.82 4.01 3.39
CA PHE A 202 0.91 4.70 2.10
C PHE A 202 -0.43 4.80 1.36
N ALA A 203 -1.50 4.15 1.84
CA ALA A 203 -2.85 4.34 1.29
C ALA A 203 -3.40 5.74 1.61
N GLN A 204 -2.88 6.37 2.66
CA GLN A 204 -3.28 7.72 3.06
C GLN A 204 -2.51 8.80 2.31
N HIS A 205 -3.19 9.90 2.01
CA HIS A 205 -2.61 11.10 1.40
C HIS A 205 -1.49 11.69 2.27
N SER A 206 -0.45 12.26 1.64
CA SER A 206 0.75 12.77 2.33
C SER A 206 0.49 13.88 3.34
N SER A 207 -0.58 14.66 3.17
CA SER A 207 -1.01 15.69 4.13
C SER A 207 -1.53 15.11 5.46
N ARG A 208 -1.74 13.80 5.57
CA ARG A 208 -2.20 13.12 6.79
C ARG A 208 -1.02 12.61 7.61
N GLN A 209 -1.22 12.53 8.92
CA GLN A 209 -0.30 11.78 9.79
C GLN A 209 -0.46 10.30 9.46
N ARG A 210 0.52 9.76 8.74
CA ARG A 210 0.49 8.41 8.15
C ARG A 210 1.71 7.58 8.50
N PHE A 211 2.50 8.04 9.47
CA PHE A 211 3.58 7.30 10.09
C PHE A 211 3.41 7.33 11.60
N TRP A 212 3.38 6.16 12.22
CA TRP A 212 3.26 6.00 13.66
C TRP A 212 4.50 5.32 14.21
N ILE A 213 4.89 5.71 15.42
CA ILE A 213 5.76 4.91 16.30
C ILE A 213 4.90 4.41 17.44
N ILE A 214 4.94 3.09 17.68
CA ILE A 214 4.26 2.44 18.80
C ILE A 214 5.33 2.04 19.83
N ASP A 215 5.13 2.41 21.09
CA ASP A 215 5.83 1.81 22.21
C ASP A 215 5.09 0.54 22.64
N LEU A 216 5.64 -0.64 22.33
CA LEU A 216 5.04 -1.94 22.64
C LEU A 216 5.02 -2.26 24.14
N GLN A 217 5.79 -1.53 24.96
CA GLN A 217 5.77 -1.70 26.40
C GLN A 217 4.60 -0.95 27.05
N THR A 218 4.28 0.24 26.55
CA THR A 218 3.24 1.12 27.15
C THR A 218 1.94 1.15 26.35
N GLY A 219 1.98 0.76 25.07
CA GLY A 219 0.89 0.93 24.11
C GLY A 219 0.75 2.36 23.57
N ALA A 220 1.65 3.28 23.92
CA ALA A 220 1.61 4.65 23.45
C ALA A 220 1.89 4.74 21.94
N GLU A 221 1.20 5.66 21.26
CA GLU A 221 1.32 5.90 19.82
C GLU A 221 1.63 7.36 19.54
N ARG A 222 2.57 7.59 18.62
CA ARG A 222 2.97 8.93 18.16
C ARG A 222 2.84 8.97 16.65
N ALA A 223 1.90 9.77 16.16
CA ALA A 223 1.61 9.95 14.74
C ALA A 223 2.35 11.17 14.17
N MET A 224 2.82 11.07 12.93
CA MET A 224 3.47 12.16 12.20
C MET A 224 3.24 12.01 10.69
N ARG A 225 3.48 13.09 9.94
CA ARG A 225 3.53 13.06 8.47
C ARG A 225 4.83 12.42 7.98
N VAL A 226 4.76 11.75 6.84
CA VAL A 226 5.94 11.18 6.17
C VAL A 226 5.81 11.33 4.65
N ALA A 227 6.89 11.73 4.00
CA ALA A 227 7.02 11.76 2.55
C ALA A 227 7.29 10.37 1.98
N HIS A 228 6.86 10.16 0.74
CA HIS A 228 7.16 9.01 -0.10
C HIS A 228 8.06 9.42 -1.27
N GLY A 229 8.51 8.44 -2.06
CA GLY A 229 9.33 8.70 -3.24
C GLY A 229 8.56 9.34 -4.42
N THR A 230 9.25 10.13 -5.25
CA THR A 230 8.72 10.72 -6.49
C THR A 230 8.22 9.67 -7.48
N GLY A 231 8.88 8.51 -7.52
CA GLY A 231 8.45 7.38 -8.35
C GLY A 231 7.20 6.67 -7.84
N SER A 232 6.72 7.02 -6.63
CA SER A 232 5.49 6.50 -6.05
C SER A 232 4.26 7.36 -6.30
N ASP A 233 4.46 8.65 -6.53
CA ASP A 233 3.42 9.66 -6.76
C ASP A 233 3.83 10.45 -8.01
N PRO A 234 3.72 9.88 -9.23
CA PRO A 234 4.22 10.52 -10.46
C PRO A 234 3.40 11.74 -10.88
N ASP A 235 2.12 11.78 -10.55
CA ASP A 235 1.19 12.89 -10.78
C ASP A 235 1.33 14.02 -9.75
N GLY A 236 2.00 13.76 -8.62
CA GLY A 236 2.26 14.78 -7.60
C GLY A 236 1.01 15.18 -6.85
N ASP A 237 0.05 14.26 -6.71
CA ASP A 237 -1.24 14.49 -6.07
C ASP A 237 -1.22 14.16 -4.56
N GLY A 238 -0.11 13.60 -4.06
CA GLY A 238 0.12 13.24 -2.66
C GLY A 238 -0.26 11.81 -2.28
N PHE A 239 -0.78 11.01 -3.20
CA PHE A 239 -1.04 9.58 -3.02
C PHE A 239 0.11 8.74 -3.59
N ALA A 240 0.62 7.79 -2.80
CA ALA A 240 1.54 6.80 -3.35
C ALA A 240 0.73 5.70 -4.05
N THR A 241 0.80 5.67 -5.38
CA THR A 241 0.12 4.68 -6.23
C THR A 241 1.07 3.66 -6.84
N ARG A 242 2.38 3.90 -6.77
CA ARG A 242 3.40 2.97 -7.26
C ARG A 242 4.47 2.68 -6.19
N PHE A 243 4.91 1.45 -6.12
CA PHE A 243 5.98 1.01 -5.22
C PHE A 243 6.97 0.15 -6.00
N SER A 244 8.25 0.27 -5.68
CA SER A 244 9.29 -0.45 -6.41
C SER A 244 10.46 -0.79 -5.51
N ASN A 245 11.02 -1.98 -5.74
CA ASN A 245 12.28 -2.42 -5.17
C ASN A 245 13.48 -2.18 -6.13
N VAL A 246 13.23 -1.60 -7.30
CA VAL A 246 14.23 -1.46 -8.36
C VAL A 246 15.13 -0.25 -8.08
N PRO A 247 16.46 -0.38 -8.24
CA PRO A 247 17.38 0.76 -8.20
C PRO A 247 16.95 1.89 -9.15
N ASN A 248 17.17 3.13 -8.73
CA ASN A 248 16.83 4.34 -9.50
C ASN A 248 15.34 4.51 -9.86
N SER A 249 14.44 3.69 -9.31
CA SER A 249 12.99 3.84 -9.50
C SER A 249 12.41 5.09 -8.85
N LYS A 250 13.14 5.67 -7.90
CA LYS A 250 12.73 6.79 -7.02
C LYS A 250 11.42 6.55 -6.26
N ALA A 251 10.90 5.32 -6.26
CA ALA A 251 9.67 4.95 -5.57
C ALA A 251 9.98 4.39 -4.19
N SER A 252 9.11 4.63 -3.21
CA SER A 252 9.14 3.88 -1.96
C SER A 252 8.82 2.39 -2.21
N SER A 253 9.21 1.52 -1.29
CA SER A 253 8.86 0.08 -1.32
C SER A 253 7.96 -0.27 -0.14
N LEU A 254 7.19 -1.36 -0.28
CA LEU A 254 6.34 -1.89 0.78
C LEU A 254 7.02 -3.04 1.53
N GLY A 255 6.54 -3.33 2.72
CA GLY A 255 6.95 -4.45 3.56
C GLY A 255 7.76 -4.04 4.80
N PRO A 256 8.26 -5.03 5.54
CA PRO A 256 9.03 -4.81 6.76
C PRO A 256 10.48 -4.40 6.49
N TYR A 257 10.93 -3.38 7.20
CA TYR A 257 12.31 -2.89 7.23
C TYR A 257 12.90 -3.12 8.62
N LEU A 258 14.20 -3.40 8.67
CA LEU A 258 15.01 -3.30 9.89
C LEU A 258 15.78 -1.99 9.85
N THR A 259 15.72 -1.24 10.94
CA THR A 259 16.50 -0.03 11.12
C THR A 259 17.96 -0.34 11.40
N GLY A 260 18.85 0.40 10.74
CA GLY A 260 20.29 0.19 10.78
C GLY A 260 21.04 1.35 11.44
N ALA A 261 22.25 1.60 10.92
CA ALA A 261 23.13 2.63 11.44
C ALA A 261 22.54 4.04 11.31
N LEU A 262 22.78 4.85 12.35
CA LEU A 262 22.55 6.28 12.33
C LEU A 262 23.77 6.99 11.76
N TYR A 263 23.55 8.00 10.93
CA TYR A 263 24.63 8.81 10.37
C TYR A 263 24.16 10.23 10.05
N THR A 264 25.11 11.14 9.85
CA THR A 264 24.85 12.48 9.33
C THR A 264 25.30 12.54 7.88
N GLY A 265 24.37 12.81 6.97
CA GLY A 265 24.58 12.83 5.52
C GLY A 265 24.13 14.13 4.87
N LYS A 266 23.81 14.10 3.58
CA LYS A 266 23.37 15.29 2.84
C LYS A 266 22.04 15.82 3.37
N HIS A 267 21.15 14.91 3.76
CA HIS A 267 19.87 15.26 4.37
C HIS A 267 19.92 15.41 5.90
N GLY A 268 21.09 15.63 6.51
CA GLY A 268 21.19 15.74 7.97
C GLY A 268 21.16 14.38 8.67
N LYS A 269 20.48 14.30 9.82
CA LYS A 269 20.49 13.09 10.66
C LYS A 269 19.62 12.02 10.02
N SER A 270 20.24 10.90 9.67
CA SER A 270 19.63 9.84 8.88
C SER A 270 19.80 8.48 9.53
N MET A 271 18.89 7.56 9.22
CA MET A 271 18.92 6.16 9.67
C MET A 271 18.74 5.22 8.49
N ARG A 272 19.71 4.33 8.29
CA ARG A 272 19.67 3.33 7.21
C ARG A 272 18.53 2.36 7.40
N LEU A 273 17.92 1.92 6.30
CA LEU A 273 16.90 0.88 6.30
C LEU A 273 17.35 -0.35 5.52
N HIS A 274 17.17 -1.52 6.12
CA HIS A 274 17.42 -2.82 5.52
C HIS A 274 16.08 -3.49 5.19
N GLY A 275 15.90 -3.94 3.95
CA GLY A 275 14.70 -4.68 3.58
C GLY A 275 14.66 -6.07 4.18
N LEU A 276 13.48 -6.53 4.61
CA LEU A 276 13.26 -7.86 5.16
C LEU A 276 12.32 -8.72 4.29
N SER A 277 11.86 -8.21 3.14
CA SER A 277 11.03 -8.95 2.17
C SER A 277 11.52 -8.75 0.74
N SER A 278 11.02 -9.55 -0.19
CA SER A 278 11.32 -9.42 -1.63
C SER A 278 10.89 -8.07 -2.22
N THR A 279 9.88 -7.43 -1.63
CA THR A 279 9.34 -6.13 -2.06
C THR A 279 10.21 -4.95 -1.65
N ASN A 280 11.16 -5.13 -0.73
CA ASN A 280 12.04 -4.06 -0.26
C ASN A 280 13.51 -4.49 -0.05
N SER A 281 13.91 -5.68 -0.50
CA SER A 281 15.24 -6.26 -0.26
C SER A 281 16.42 -5.38 -0.70
N ASN A 282 16.22 -4.46 -1.65
CA ASN A 282 17.25 -3.54 -2.12
C ASN A 282 17.28 -2.21 -1.34
N ALA A 283 16.51 -2.05 -0.25
CA ALA A 283 16.41 -0.78 0.48
C ALA A 283 17.78 -0.17 0.83
N LEU A 284 18.68 -0.99 1.39
CA LEU A 284 20.01 -0.51 1.78
C LEU A 284 20.86 -0.11 0.57
N SER A 285 20.93 -0.95 -0.47
CA SER A 285 21.73 -0.69 -1.68
C SER A 285 21.19 0.49 -2.49
N ARG A 286 19.89 0.79 -2.34
CA ARG A 286 19.22 1.97 -2.89
C ARG A 286 19.34 3.22 -2.01
N ALA A 287 20.14 3.16 -0.94
CA ALA A 287 20.30 4.23 0.03
C ALA A 287 18.98 4.72 0.64
N VAL A 288 17.99 3.84 0.81
CA VAL A 288 16.72 4.18 1.46
C VAL A 288 16.96 4.38 2.96
N VAL A 289 16.56 5.54 3.46
CA VAL A 289 16.73 5.95 4.86
C VAL A 289 15.47 6.57 5.44
N VAL A 290 15.44 6.73 6.76
CA VAL A 290 14.63 7.76 7.42
C VAL A 290 15.50 8.99 7.60
N HIS A 291 15.00 10.18 7.25
CA HIS A 291 15.75 11.44 7.40
C HIS A 291 14.82 12.64 7.61
N ASP A 292 15.37 13.76 8.06
CA ASP A 292 14.66 15.03 8.11
C ASP A 292 14.59 15.75 6.77
N SER A 293 13.60 16.62 6.65
CA SER A 293 13.36 17.41 5.45
C SER A 293 12.58 18.69 5.75
N ASN A 294 12.90 19.75 5.00
CA ASN A 294 12.13 21.00 5.00
C ASN A 294 10.82 20.87 4.20
N TYR A 295 10.73 19.87 3.32
CA TYR A 295 9.56 19.61 2.50
C TYR A 295 8.49 18.74 3.18
N VAL A 296 8.66 18.44 4.46
CA VAL A 296 7.64 17.84 5.33
C VAL A 296 7.34 18.80 6.48
N ARG A 297 6.08 19.16 6.68
CA ARG A 297 5.64 20.09 7.73
C ARG A 297 4.22 19.82 8.19
N GLU A 298 3.92 20.23 9.41
CA GLU A 298 2.59 20.13 9.99
C GLU A 298 1.61 21.18 9.41
N ALA A 299 1.23 21.01 8.14
CA ALA A 299 0.29 21.87 7.44
C ALA A 299 -0.64 21.04 6.54
N ASN A 300 -1.79 21.61 6.17
CA ASN A 300 -2.72 20.97 5.22
C ASN A 300 -2.24 21.13 3.77
N VAL A 301 -1.00 20.70 3.50
CA VAL A 301 -0.37 20.76 2.18
C VAL A 301 0.07 19.36 1.77
N ARG A 302 0.15 19.11 0.46
CA ARG A 302 0.86 17.93 -0.03
C ARG A 302 2.33 18.04 0.38
N GLN A 303 2.85 17.01 1.05
CA GLN A 303 4.26 16.97 1.40
C GLN A 303 5.11 16.78 0.14
N GLY A 304 6.38 17.20 0.20
CA GLY A 304 7.32 16.94 -0.89
C GLY A 304 7.57 15.44 -1.02
N ARG A 305 8.23 15.07 -2.11
CA ARG A 305 8.58 13.68 -2.42
C ARG A 305 10.09 13.48 -2.33
N SER A 306 10.53 12.38 -1.74
CA SER A 306 11.93 11.94 -1.70
C SER A 306 12.30 11.14 -2.95
N PHE A 307 13.46 10.48 -2.97
CA PHE A 307 13.78 9.42 -3.94
C PHE A 307 13.54 7.99 -3.43
N GLY A 308 12.58 7.84 -2.51
CA GLY A 308 12.12 6.55 -1.98
C GLY A 308 12.27 6.41 -0.46
N CYS A 309 13.00 7.33 0.15
CA CYS A 309 13.21 7.46 1.59
C CYS A 309 11.93 7.86 2.35
N LEU A 310 11.91 7.54 3.65
CA LEU A 310 10.90 8.01 4.59
C LEU A 310 11.35 9.36 5.16
N ALA A 311 10.98 10.46 4.51
CA ALA A 311 11.34 11.79 5.01
C ALA A 311 10.28 12.29 6.01
N VAL A 312 10.72 12.81 7.15
CA VAL A 312 9.87 13.43 8.18
C VAL A 312 10.23 14.90 8.35
N ALA A 313 9.44 15.65 9.09
CA ALA A 313 9.78 17.04 9.41
C ALA A 313 11.01 17.10 10.32
N ASN A 314 11.79 18.19 10.24
CA ASN A 314 12.98 18.39 11.08
C ASN A 314 12.67 18.31 12.59
N SER A 315 11.47 18.70 13.01
CA SER A 315 11.03 18.60 14.41
C SER A 315 10.82 17.16 14.89
N GLU A 316 10.67 16.21 13.96
CA GLU A 316 10.32 14.81 14.25
C GLU A 316 11.53 13.89 14.33
N ILE A 317 12.59 14.17 13.55
CA ILE A 317 13.69 13.23 13.33
C ILE A 317 14.36 12.78 14.62
N ALA A 318 14.59 13.67 15.58
CA ALA A 318 15.27 13.32 16.83
C ALA A 318 14.48 12.26 17.63
N ALA A 319 13.16 12.40 17.71
CA ALA A 319 12.29 11.44 18.38
C ALA A 319 12.20 10.11 17.59
N VAL A 320 12.17 10.18 16.25
CA VAL A 320 12.17 8.99 15.39
C VAL A 320 13.46 8.18 15.56
N LEU A 321 14.62 8.84 15.51
CA LEU A 321 15.91 8.19 15.72
C LEU A 321 16.05 7.64 17.14
N ALA A 322 15.63 8.39 18.15
CA ALA A 322 15.66 7.92 19.54
C ALA A 322 14.81 6.66 19.76
N SER A 323 13.62 6.59 19.16
CA SER A 323 12.72 5.43 19.29
C SER A 323 13.23 4.23 18.52
N LEU A 324 13.64 4.42 17.27
CA LEU A 324 13.84 3.32 16.33
C LEU A 324 15.30 2.88 16.18
N ARG A 325 16.28 3.57 16.78
CA ARG A 325 17.69 3.14 16.76
C ARG A 325 17.90 1.75 17.34
N GLY A 326 18.97 1.09 16.90
CA GLY A 326 19.40 -0.19 17.43
C GLY A 326 18.52 -1.36 16.97
N GLY A 327 18.06 -1.36 15.72
CA GLY A 327 17.42 -2.54 15.13
C GLY A 327 15.96 -2.71 15.48
N ALA A 328 15.14 -1.65 15.44
CA ALA A 328 13.69 -1.72 15.46
C ALA A 328 13.11 -2.08 14.08
N LEU A 329 11.88 -2.58 14.05
CA LEU A 329 11.14 -2.84 12.81
C LEU A 329 10.31 -1.61 12.39
N ILE A 330 10.28 -1.33 11.09
CA ILE A 330 9.28 -0.44 10.46
C ILE A 330 8.48 -1.27 9.46
N TYR A 331 7.16 -1.24 9.55
CA TYR A 331 6.27 -1.82 8.54
C TYR A 331 5.70 -0.72 7.65
N ALA A 332 5.97 -0.74 6.35
CA ALA A 332 5.31 0.16 5.39
C ALA A 332 4.32 -0.63 4.54
N GLY A 333 3.04 -0.28 4.60
CA GLY A 333 1.98 -1.01 3.92
C GLY A 333 0.83 -0.12 3.48
N LEU A 334 -0.29 -0.77 3.15
CA LEU A 334 -1.51 -0.11 2.68
C LEU A 334 -2.68 -0.57 3.54
N SER A 335 -3.33 0.35 4.24
CA SER A 335 -4.59 0.00 4.91
C SER A 335 -5.68 -0.39 3.91
N ASN A 336 -6.57 -1.28 4.33
CA ASN A 336 -7.69 -1.82 3.54
C ASN A 336 -7.24 -2.50 2.24
N SER A 337 -6.05 -3.08 2.25
CA SER A 337 -5.44 -3.79 1.12
C SER A 337 -4.88 -5.13 1.58
N GLU A 338 -4.40 -5.96 0.65
CA GLU A 338 -3.61 -7.16 0.98
C GLU A 338 -2.12 -6.86 1.18
N PHE A 339 -1.71 -5.60 0.96
CA PHE A 339 -0.32 -5.13 1.10
C PHE A 339 -0.08 -4.33 2.38
#